data_AF-A0A7J6UY49-F1
#
_entry.id   AF-A0A7J6UY49-F1
#
_cell.length_a   1.000
_cell.length_b   1.000
_cell.length_c   1.000
_cell.angle_alpha   90.00
_cell.angle_beta   90.00
_cell.angle_gamma   90.00
#
_symmetry.space_group_name_H-M   'P 1'
#
loop_
_entity.id
_entity.type
_entity.pdbx_description
1 polymer ?
#
loop_
_entity_poly.entity_id
_entity_poly.type
_entity_poly.pdbx_seq_one_letter_code
_entity_poly.pdbx_strand_id
1 'polypeptide(L)'
;MTLEFISFSDGKEGVARAASFLCTKYLEDSDFEEKDKPFFTEANMGKALTAVGCGGPQPNLLLVYGPVRCHLGFPAWRMRYTEILHMGPLKSMKHGAIVKAIHKFAMVHQNYGTSINECVVCKILYKWLETVGSKHHRTSFLLSFFLMAKLFASSNSPSMAVAVLLLGFLMACLTTTGAQPIGVCYGRNGDNLPPPAQVVALYRSQNIGRMRIYDPAQEVLQALRGSNIELILDVPNPNLQELASDASAAATWVETNVRNFPDVRIKYIAVGNEVSPAKNQQYVSFVFPAMQNIYSAIVAAGLQDQIRVSTAIDTGVVTNSFPPSNGVFTDDARSFLVPIIRFLADNSRAPLLVNIYPYFAILGDQNLKLSYGLFTNSEPEFTDPGNNLVYQNLFDAILDSVYGALEKAGGSGLEIVVSESGWPSAGNREATVDNARTYNQNLINHVGKGSPKTSGRPIETYVFAMFNENRKDPGTEQNFGLFNPNQQPVYPINFSS
;
A
#
# COMPACT_ATOMS: atom_id res chain seq x y z
N MET A 1 -32.16 2.64 35.38
CA MET A 1 -31.50 2.20 34.14
C MET A 1 -30.02 2.47 34.32
N THR A 2 -29.28 1.42 34.65
CA THR A 2 -27.84 1.45 34.91
C THR A 2 -27.12 1.28 33.58
N LEU A 3 -26.21 2.20 33.29
CA LEU A 3 -25.22 2.07 32.22
C LEU A 3 -23.87 2.03 32.93
N GLU A 4 -23.32 0.84 33.08
CA GLU A 4 -21.93 0.64 33.47
C GLU A 4 -21.05 0.80 32.23
N PHE A 5 -20.11 1.74 32.31
CA PHE A 5 -19.00 1.83 31.39
C PHE A 5 -17.76 1.33 32.12
N ILE A 6 -17.30 0.12 31.76
CA ILE A 6 -15.98 -0.38 32.18
C ILE A 6 -14.94 0.23 31.22
N SER A 7 -14.63 1.48 31.50
CA SER A 7 -13.51 2.31 31.01
C SER A 7 -12.28 2.34 31.92
N PHE A 8 -11.21 1.55 31.71
CA PHE A 8 -9.88 1.93 32.23
C PHE A 8 -9.38 3.30 31.67
N SER A 9 -10.17 3.95 30.80
CA SER A 9 -9.80 5.09 29.96
C SER A 9 -10.43 6.45 30.32
N ASP A 10 -11.12 6.63 31.46
CA ASP A 10 -11.78 7.93 31.76
C ASP A 10 -11.08 8.80 32.82
N GLY A 11 -10.01 8.31 33.45
CA GLY A 11 -9.02 9.09 34.23
C GLY A 11 -9.52 9.76 35.52
N LYS A 12 -10.82 9.70 35.84
CA LYS A 12 -11.43 10.41 36.98
C LYS A 12 -10.99 9.86 38.33
N GLU A 13 -10.84 8.54 38.43
CA GLU A 13 -10.33 7.89 39.64
C GLU A 13 -8.89 8.34 39.94
N GLY A 14 -8.04 8.43 38.91
CA GLY A 14 -6.67 8.93 39.04
C GLY A 14 -6.61 10.38 39.52
N VAL A 15 -7.48 11.25 38.98
CA VAL A 15 -7.57 12.66 39.40
C VAL A 15 -8.07 12.80 40.83
N ALA A 16 -9.07 12.00 41.24
CA ALA A 16 -9.55 12.01 42.62
C ALA A 16 -8.47 11.54 43.61
N ARG A 17 -7.73 10.48 43.27
CA ARG A 17 -6.60 9.98 44.07
C ARG A 17 -5.47 11.01 44.14
N ALA A 18 -5.13 11.67 43.04
CA ALA A 18 -4.11 12.71 42.99
C ALA A 18 -4.51 13.97 43.78
N ALA A 19 -5.77 14.38 43.71
CA ALA A 19 -6.29 15.50 44.49
C ALA A 19 -6.29 15.19 46.00
N SER A 20 -6.71 13.97 46.38
CA SER A 20 -6.65 13.51 47.78
C SER A 20 -5.21 13.48 48.29
N PHE A 21 -4.27 12.98 47.47
CA PHE A 21 -2.83 12.98 47.75
C PHE A 21 -2.26 14.39 47.98
N LEU A 22 -2.65 15.38 47.16
CA LEU A 22 -2.23 16.77 47.34
C LEU A 22 -2.82 17.42 48.59
N CYS A 23 -4.10 17.16 48.89
CA CYS A 23 -4.75 17.67 50.09
C CYS A 23 -4.14 17.10 51.37
N THR A 24 -3.88 15.79 51.43
CA THR A 24 -3.21 15.17 52.57
C THR A 24 -1.83 15.76 52.79
N LYS A 25 -1.03 15.90 51.71
CA LYS A 25 0.30 16.50 51.79
C LYS A 25 0.27 17.96 52.28
N TYR A 26 -0.74 18.73 51.88
CA TYR A 26 -0.93 20.11 52.34
C TYR A 26 -1.37 20.20 53.81
N LEU A 27 -2.18 19.26 54.28
CA LEU A 27 -2.62 19.21 55.69
C LEU A 27 -1.54 18.70 56.65
N GLU A 28 -0.61 17.88 56.16
CA GLU A 28 0.54 17.37 56.92
C GLU A 28 1.72 18.35 56.99
N ASP A 29 1.82 19.30 56.05
CA ASP A 29 2.77 20.42 56.07
C ASP A 29 2.25 21.53 57.01
N SER A 30 2.08 21.19 58.30
CA SER A 30 1.56 22.09 59.32
C SER A 30 2.64 23.06 59.79
N ASP A 31 2.85 24.12 59.01
CA ASP A 31 3.33 25.43 59.44
C ASP A 31 2.78 26.45 58.43
N PHE A 32 2.48 27.67 58.91
CA PHE A 32 2.03 28.86 58.15
C PHE A 32 0.53 29.21 58.22
N GLU A 33 0.27 30.03 59.25
CA GLU A 33 -0.50 31.28 59.25
C GLU A 33 -1.39 31.61 58.04
N GLU A 34 -2.64 31.99 58.38
CA GLU A 34 -3.64 32.62 57.51
C GLU A 34 -3.04 33.68 56.57
N LYS A 35 -2.73 33.29 55.32
CA LYS A 35 -2.79 34.12 54.11
C LYS A 35 -2.34 33.30 52.90
N ASP A 36 -3.28 32.50 52.39
CA ASP A 36 -3.56 32.26 50.97
C ASP A 36 -4.06 30.83 50.74
N LYS A 37 -5.10 30.70 49.91
CA LYS A 37 -5.67 29.41 49.53
C LYS A 37 -4.59 28.53 48.88
N PRO A 38 -4.56 27.21 49.13
CA PRO A 38 -3.58 26.33 48.48
C PRO A 38 -3.70 26.46 46.97
N PHE A 39 -2.65 26.98 46.33
CA PHE A 39 -2.56 27.11 44.89
C PHE A 39 -1.78 25.92 44.32
N PHE A 40 -2.51 24.87 43.92
CA PHE A 40 -1.90 23.74 43.24
C PHE A 40 -1.75 24.06 41.75
N THR A 41 -0.51 24.02 41.26
CA THR A 41 -0.23 24.18 39.83
C THR A 41 -0.51 22.90 39.04
N GLU A 42 -0.63 23.01 37.72
CA GLU A 42 -0.73 21.86 36.82
C GLU A 42 0.46 20.89 36.99
N ALA A 43 1.66 21.41 37.26
CA ALA A 43 2.84 20.59 37.55
C ALA A 43 2.69 19.80 38.86
N ASN A 44 2.01 20.36 39.87
CA ASN A 44 1.70 19.66 41.12
C ASN A 44 0.70 18.53 40.86
N MET A 45 -0.33 18.77 40.05
CA MET A 45 -1.31 17.75 39.66
C MET A 45 -0.68 16.64 38.82
N GLY A 46 0.19 16.98 37.86
CA GLY A 46 0.94 16.01 37.06
C GLY A 46 1.83 15.11 37.92
N LYS A 47 2.58 15.68 38.87
CA LYS A 47 3.39 14.91 39.83
C LYS A 47 2.52 14.03 40.74
N ALA A 48 1.38 14.52 41.19
CA ALA A 48 0.45 13.75 42.03
C ALA A 48 -0.19 12.60 41.26
N LEU A 49 -0.57 12.80 40.00
CA LEU A 49 -1.07 11.76 39.10
C LEU A 49 -0.01 10.68 38.85
N THR A 50 1.24 11.06 38.63
CA THR A 50 2.36 10.10 38.55
C THR A 50 2.54 9.34 39.87
N ALA A 51 2.49 10.03 41.01
CA ALA A 51 2.67 9.42 42.34
C ALA A 51 1.57 8.40 42.70
N VAL A 52 0.33 8.61 42.24
CA VAL A 52 -0.78 7.66 42.44
C VAL A 52 -0.86 6.57 41.36
N GLY A 53 0.11 6.52 40.43
CA GLY A 53 0.21 5.51 39.38
C GLY A 53 -0.69 5.75 38.16
N CYS A 54 -1.17 6.98 37.97
CA CYS A 54 -2.14 7.36 36.93
C CYS A 54 -1.58 8.39 35.92
N GLY A 55 -0.26 8.56 35.83
CA GLY A 55 0.38 9.47 34.87
C GLY A 55 0.50 8.84 33.48
N GLY A 56 -0.38 9.23 32.54
CA GLY A 56 -0.31 8.86 31.11
C GLY A 56 0.43 9.88 30.24
N PRO A 57 0.65 9.59 28.94
CA PRO A 57 1.27 10.54 28.00
C PRO A 57 0.43 11.81 27.84
N GLN A 58 1.08 12.97 27.66
CA GLN A 58 0.42 14.28 27.58
C GLN A 58 -0.59 14.35 26.40
N PRO A 59 -1.77 14.97 26.58
CA PRO A 59 -2.80 15.01 25.55
C PRO A 59 -2.47 15.97 24.39
N ASN A 60 -2.91 15.61 23.17
CA ASN A 60 -2.65 16.34 21.93
C ASN A 60 -3.70 17.45 21.60
N LEU A 61 -4.68 17.71 22.48
CA LEU A 61 -5.79 18.65 22.22
C LEU A 61 -6.22 19.41 23.50
N LEU A 62 -6.43 20.73 23.39
CA LEU A 62 -6.82 21.63 24.49
C LEU A 62 -8.06 22.46 24.11
N LEU A 63 -9.12 22.40 24.92
CA LEU A 63 -10.35 23.19 24.74
C LEU A 63 -10.41 24.32 25.77
N VAL A 64 -10.56 25.57 25.31
CA VAL A 64 -10.50 26.77 26.17
C VAL A 64 -11.86 27.49 26.19
N TYR A 65 -12.36 27.79 27.40
CA TYR A 65 -13.62 28.51 27.63
C TYR A 65 -13.35 29.83 28.39
N GLY A 66 -13.68 30.97 27.79
CA GLY A 66 -13.57 32.30 28.43
C GLY A 66 -13.66 33.48 27.44
N PRO A 67 -13.75 34.73 27.90
CA PRO A 67 -13.68 35.91 27.03
C PRO A 67 -12.20 36.20 26.69
N VAL A 68 -11.87 36.24 25.40
CA VAL A 68 -10.50 36.16 24.87
C VAL A 68 -9.58 37.31 25.34
N ARG A 69 -8.43 36.95 25.95
CA ARG A 69 -7.03 37.20 25.49
C ARG A 69 -6.06 36.87 26.65
N CYS A 70 -5.56 35.65 26.72
CA CYS A 70 -4.39 35.31 27.55
C CYS A 70 -3.25 34.84 26.63
N HIS A 71 -2.47 35.79 26.13
CA HIS A 71 -1.15 35.53 25.52
C HIS A 71 -0.01 35.94 26.46
N LEU A 72 -0.30 36.08 27.76
CA LEU A 72 0.71 36.30 28.78
C LEU A 72 0.87 35.00 29.57
N GLY A 73 1.80 34.15 29.13
CA GLY A 73 2.21 32.97 29.89
C GLY A 73 2.94 31.84 29.16
N PHE A 74 2.93 31.77 27.82
CA PHE A 74 3.53 30.63 27.10
C PHE A 74 4.49 31.08 25.97
N PRO A 75 5.77 30.67 25.99
CA PRO A 75 6.65 30.81 24.82
C PRO A 75 6.32 29.75 23.76
N ALA A 76 6.14 30.21 22.51
CA ALA A 76 5.49 29.50 21.40
C ALA A 76 6.23 28.29 20.78
N TRP A 77 7.19 27.65 21.46
CA TRP A 77 8.02 26.58 20.88
C TRP A 77 8.04 25.25 21.66
N ARG A 78 7.02 24.96 22.47
CA ARG A 78 6.92 23.66 23.18
C ARG A 78 5.54 22.97 23.16
N MET A 79 4.70 23.21 22.15
CA MET A 79 3.50 22.37 21.92
C MET A 79 3.41 21.95 20.45
N ARG A 80 3.21 20.64 20.18
CA ARG A 80 2.83 20.14 18.85
C ARG A 80 1.37 20.52 18.63
N TYR A 81 1.15 21.52 17.78
CA TYR A 81 -0.17 22.02 17.42
C TYR A 81 -1.00 20.96 16.69
N THR A 82 -2.16 20.58 17.24
CA THR A 82 -3.22 19.94 16.44
C THR A 82 -4.64 20.45 16.66
N GLU A 83 -4.91 21.45 17.52
CA GLU A 83 -6.02 22.44 17.40
C GLU A 83 -6.26 23.12 18.77
N ILE A 84 -6.54 24.43 18.76
CA ILE A 84 -7.10 25.15 19.91
C ILE A 84 -8.50 25.57 19.48
N LEU A 85 -9.54 24.99 20.07
CA LEU A 85 -10.93 25.33 19.75
C LEU A 85 -11.52 26.23 20.85
N HIS A 86 -11.96 27.42 20.46
CA HIS A 86 -12.53 28.43 21.36
C HIS A 86 -14.07 28.33 21.37
N MET A 87 -14.65 28.03 22.53
CA MET A 87 -16.07 27.64 22.63
C MET A 87 -17.03 28.74 23.12
N GLY A 88 -16.53 29.96 23.37
CA GLY A 88 -17.34 31.12 23.79
C GLY A 88 -17.77 31.10 25.28
N PRO A 89 -18.49 32.13 25.78
CA PRO A 89 -18.84 32.26 27.20
C PRO A 89 -20.04 31.39 27.60
N LEU A 90 -19.93 30.68 28.72
CA LEU A 90 -20.94 29.74 29.25
C LEU A 90 -22.17 30.37 29.93
N LYS A 91 -22.39 31.68 29.84
CA LYS A 91 -23.55 32.34 30.46
C LYS A 91 -24.81 32.20 29.60
N SER A 92 -25.34 30.98 29.47
CA SER A 92 -26.76 30.63 29.21
C SER A 92 -27.00 29.28 28.48
N MET A 93 -26.10 28.28 28.57
CA MET A 93 -26.38 26.97 27.99
C MET A 93 -27.18 26.07 28.94
N LYS A 94 -28.42 25.73 28.56
CA LYS A 94 -29.23 24.72 29.25
C LYS A 94 -28.59 23.34 29.07
N HIS A 95 -28.69 22.45 30.07
CA HIS A 95 -28.16 21.07 30.04
C HIS A 95 -28.53 20.30 28.75
N GLY A 96 -29.74 20.51 28.22
CA GLY A 96 -30.16 19.91 26.95
C GLY A 96 -29.36 20.38 25.73
N ALA A 97 -28.83 21.62 25.73
CA ALA A 97 -27.97 22.13 24.67
C ALA A 97 -26.57 21.51 24.70
N ILE A 98 -26.05 21.20 25.90
CA ILE A 98 -24.76 20.52 26.11
C ILE A 98 -24.87 19.06 25.65
N VAL A 99 -25.90 18.34 26.07
CA VAL A 99 -26.14 16.95 25.63
C VAL A 99 -26.39 16.90 24.12
N LYS A 100 -27.13 17.86 23.56
CA LYS A 100 -27.35 17.97 22.11
C LYS A 100 -26.06 18.30 21.35
N ALA A 101 -25.15 19.09 21.93
CA ALA A 101 -23.84 19.40 21.33
C ALA A 101 -22.88 18.21 21.36
N ILE A 102 -22.84 17.46 22.46
CA ILE A 102 -22.05 16.22 22.61
C ILE A 102 -22.60 15.12 21.69
N HIS A 103 -23.92 14.97 21.62
CA HIS A 103 -24.57 14.06 20.68
C HIS A 103 -24.33 14.48 19.22
N LYS A 104 -24.34 15.79 18.90
CA LYS A 104 -23.96 16.27 17.56
C LYS A 104 -22.50 15.96 17.25
N PHE A 105 -21.58 16.16 18.19
CA PHE A 105 -20.15 15.91 18.03
C PHE A 105 -19.85 14.42 17.83
N ALA A 106 -20.49 13.54 18.62
CA ALA A 106 -20.39 12.09 18.45
C ALA A 106 -20.99 11.59 17.11
N MET A 107 -21.83 12.40 16.46
CA MET A 107 -22.43 12.14 15.15
C MET A 107 -21.67 12.82 14.00
N VAL A 108 -20.63 13.63 14.27
CA VAL A 108 -19.82 14.28 13.24
C VAL A 108 -18.71 13.33 12.81
N HIS A 109 -18.89 12.68 11.66
CA HIS A 109 -17.75 12.34 10.81
C HIS A 109 -17.30 13.63 10.11
N GLN A 110 -15.99 13.88 10.06
CA GLN A 110 -15.41 15.07 9.41
C GLN A 110 -16.13 15.36 8.09
N ASN A 111 -16.85 16.48 8.02
CA ASN A 111 -16.95 17.31 6.83
C ASN A 111 -17.65 18.65 7.13
N TYR A 112 -17.12 19.67 6.46
CA TYR A 112 -17.45 21.09 6.51
C TYR A 112 -18.97 21.38 6.57
N GLY A 113 -19.33 22.32 7.44
CA GLY A 113 -20.71 22.63 7.81
C GLY A 113 -21.57 23.30 6.74
N THR A 114 -22.87 23.38 7.03
CA THR A 114 -23.81 24.30 6.38
C THR A 114 -24.77 24.92 7.39
N SER A 115 -25.00 26.24 7.23
CA SER A 115 -26.30 26.83 6.87
C SER A 115 -26.06 28.34 6.71
N ILE A 116 -26.57 29.08 5.71
CA ILE A 116 -27.91 29.06 5.10
C ILE A 116 -27.81 29.48 3.62
N ASN A 117 -28.65 28.85 2.78
CA ASN A 117 -29.09 29.22 1.43
C ASN A 117 -28.03 29.50 0.36
N GLU A 118 -27.46 28.42 -0.18
CA GLU A 118 -27.14 28.24 -1.61
C GLU A 118 -26.60 26.81 -1.76
N CYS A 119 -26.97 26.12 -2.85
CA CYS A 119 -26.71 24.70 -3.07
C CYS A 119 -25.20 24.34 -2.93
N VAL A 120 -24.81 23.87 -1.74
CA VAL A 120 -23.43 23.53 -1.36
C VAL A 120 -22.86 22.35 -2.14
N VAL A 121 -23.73 21.49 -2.68
CA VAL A 121 -23.35 20.38 -3.56
C VAL A 121 -22.64 20.89 -4.82
N CYS A 122 -23.08 22.03 -5.39
CA CYS A 122 -22.46 22.59 -6.59
C CYS A 122 -21.07 23.18 -6.34
N LYS A 123 -20.81 23.79 -5.17
CA LYS A 123 -19.50 24.40 -4.84
C LYS A 123 -18.46 23.36 -4.41
N ILE A 124 -18.87 22.27 -3.74
CA ILE A 124 -17.95 21.20 -3.33
C ILE A 124 -17.48 20.38 -4.55
N LEU A 125 -18.39 20.03 -5.47
CA LEU A 125 -18.00 19.33 -6.70
C LEU A 125 -17.11 20.19 -7.61
N TYR A 126 -17.41 21.50 -7.73
CA TYR A 126 -16.63 22.43 -8.54
C TYR A 126 -15.20 22.60 -8.00
N LYS A 127 -15.05 22.71 -6.67
CA LYS A 127 -13.75 22.87 -6.01
C LYS A 127 -12.95 21.56 -5.96
N TRP A 128 -13.62 20.41 -5.89
CA TRP A 128 -12.97 19.10 -6.02
C TRP A 128 -12.50 18.82 -7.47
N LEU A 129 -13.28 19.21 -8.49
CA LEU A 129 -12.90 19.15 -9.91
C LEU A 129 -11.75 20.09 -10.31
N GLU A 130 -11.57 21.21 -9.60
CA GLU A 130 -10.41 22.09 -9.75
C GLU A 130 -9.12 21.46 -9.21
N THR A 131 -9.22 20.56 -8.23
CA THR A 131 -8.07 20.10 -7.44
C THR A 131 -7.54 18.72 -7.86
N VAL A 132 -8.31 17.89 -8.59
CA VAL A 132 -7.96 16.44 -8.76
C VAL A 132 -7.96 15.91 -10.22
N GLY A 133 -7.91 16.72 -11.30
CA GLY A 133 -7.86 16.07 -12.63
C GLY A 133 -7.53 16.88 -13.88
N SER A 134 -6.71 16.24 -14.72
CA SER A 134 -6.43 16.56 -16.14
C SER A 134 -7.71 16.79 -16.95
N LYS A 135 -7.62 17.69 -17.93
CA LYS A 135 -8.75 18.27 -18.71
C LYS A 135 -9.70 17.26 -19.37
N HIS A 136 -9.35 15.97 -19.51
CA HIS A 136 -10.19 14.96 -20.17
C HIS A 136 -11.15 14.17 -19.26
N HIS A 137 -10.99 14.16 -17.93
CA HIS A 137 -11.98 13.54 -17.02
C HIS A 137 -13.12 14.50 -16.60
N ARG A 138 -12.96 15.80 -16.86
CA ARG A 138 -13.95 16.82 -16.49
C ARG A 138 -15.27 16.68 -17.25
N THR A 139 -15.24 16.28 -18.53
CA THR A 139 -16.43 16.25 -19.39
C THR A 139 -17.34 15.07 -19.11
N SER A 140 -16.81 13.85 -18.87
CA SER A 140 -17.64 12.65 -18.67
C SER A 140 -18.34 12.64 -17.29
N PHE A 141 -17.67 13.15 -16.26
CA PHE A 141 -18.21 13.20 -14.90
C PHE A 141 -19.26 14.31 -14.74
N LEU A 142 -19.02 15.48 -15.35
CA LEU A 142 -20.02 16.56 -15.40
C LEU A 142 -21.26 16.12 -16.19
N LEU A 143 -21.10 15.42 -17.31
CA LEU A 143 -22.25 14.93 -18.10
C LEU A 143 -23.13 13.97 -17.28
N SER A 144 -22.50 13.04 -16.56
CA SER A 144 -23.19 12.05 -15.72
C SER A 144 -23.91 12.70 -14.53
N PHE A 145 -23.30 13.71 -13.91
CA PHE A 145 -23.90 14.47 -12.81
C PHE A 145 -25.07 15.35 -13.29
N PHE A 146 -24.94 16.01 -14.44
CA PHE A 146 -26.04 16.78 -15.05
C PHE A 146 -27.20 15.88 -15.50
N LEU A 147 -26.92 14.67 -15.98
CA LEU A 147 -27.95 13.70 -16.36
C LEU A 147 -28.72 13.21 -15.13
N MET A 148 -28.02 12.89 -14.04
CA MET A 148 -28.62 12.50 -12.75
C MET A 148 -29.45 13.63 -12.13
N ALA A 149 -28.97 14.87 -12.17
CA ALA A 149 -29.71 16.03 -11.67
C ALA A 149 -30.98 16.30 -12.49
N LYS A 150 -30.94 16.09 -13.82
CA LYS A 150 -32.12 16.18 -14.70
C LYS A 150 -33.13 15.06 -14.43
N LEU A 151 -32.67 13.83 -14.19
CA LEU A 151 -33.52 12.68 -13.85
C LEU A 151 -34.18 12.85 -12.46
N PHE A 152 -33.49 13.48 -11.51
CA PHE A 152 -34.06 13.82 -10.20
C PHE A 152 -35.13 14.91 -10.31
N ALA A 153 -34.92 15.93 -11.16
CA ALA A 153 -35.87 17.01 -11.38
C ALA A 153 -37.12 16.60 -12.19
N SER A 154 -37.07 15.48 -12.94
CA SER A 154 -38.22 14.97 -13.71
C SER A 154 -39.05 13.90 -12.99
N SER A 155 -38.62 13.46 -11.81
CA SER A 155 -39.28 12.39 -11.05
C SER A 155 -40.41 12.94 -10.15
N ASN A 156 -41.67 12.76 -10.58
CA ASN A 156 -42.86 13.12 -9.79
C ASN A 156 -43.22 12.10 -8.68
N SER A 157 -42.42 11.06 -8.47
CA SER A 157 -42.72 9.98 -7.51
C SER A 157 -41.64 9.85 -6.43
N PRO A 158 -42.00 9.91 -5.13
CA PRO A 158 -41.04 9.84 -4.03
C PRO A 158 -40.26 8.51 -3.98
N SER A 159 -40.80 7.43 -4.55
CA SER A 159 -40.13 6.13 -4.66
C SER A 159 -38.93 6.13 -5.61
N MET A 160 -38.96 6.91 -6.69
CA MET A 160 -37.85 7.00 -7.65
C MET A 160 -36.67 7.83 -7.09
N ALA A 161 -36.97 8.89 -6.34
CA ALA A 161 -35.96 9.72 -5.68
C ALA A 161 -35.15 8.91 -4.64
N VAL A 162 -35.82 8.01 -3.90
CA VAL A 162 -35.17 7.10 -2.94
C VAL A 162 -34.28 6.07 -3.65
N ALA A 163 -34.71 5.52 -4.79
CA ALA A 163 -33.91 4.59 -5.58
C ALA A 163 -32.64 5.25 -6.15
N VAL A 164 -32.73 6.50 -6.63
CA VAL A 164 -31.57 7.27 -7.13
C VAL A 164 -30.61 7.63 -5.99
N LEU A 165 -31.13 7.97 -4.80
CA LEU A 165 -30.31 8.21 -3.61
C LEU A 165 -29.60 6.94 -3.12
N LEU A 166 -30.28 5.80 -3.12
CA LEU A 166 -29.69 4.50 -2.78
C LEU A 166 -28.61 4.08 -3.79
N LEU A 167 -28.84 4.31 -5.08
CA LEU A 167 -27.86 4.05 -6.13
C LEU A 167 -26.65 4.98 -6.00
N GLY A 168 -26.87 6.25 -5.68
CA GLY A 168 -25.81 7.22 -5.38
C GLY A 168 -25.01 6.86 -4.13
N PHE A 169 -25.66 6.36 -3.08
CA PHE A 169 -25.01 5.87 -1.87
C PHE A 169 -24.24 4.56 -2.13
N LEU A 170 -24.78 3.64 -2.94
CA LEU A 170 -24.07 2.44 -3.39
C LEU A 170 -22.82 2.81 -4.20
N MET A 171 -22.93 3.78 -5.11
CA MET A 171 -21.81 4.27 -5.93
C MET A 171 -20.77 5.04 -5.10
N ALA A 172 -21.18 5.72 -4.03
CA ALA A 172 -20.28 6.36 -3.07
C ALA A 172 -19.62 5.35 -2.11
N CYS A 173 -20.28 4.24 -1.78
CA CYS A 173 -19.66 3.09 -1.10
C CYS A 173 -18.74 2.28 -2.04
N LEU A 174 -18.94 2.39 -3.35
CA LEU A 174 -18.08 1.82 -4.40
C LEU A 174 -16.90 2.73 -4.76
N THR A 175 -16.69 3.86 -4.07
CA THR A 175 -15.33 4.43 -4.02
C THR A 175 -14.49 3.46 -3.20
N THR A 176 -14.01 2.42 -3.87
CA THR A 176 -12.84 1.69 -3.40
C THR A 176 -11.83 2.75 -3.04
N THR A 177 -11.51 2.90 -1.76
CA THR A 177 -10.18 3.33 -1.35
C THR A 177 -9.27 2.37 -2.12
N GLY A 178 -8.73 2.81 -3.25
CA GLY A 178 -8.01 1.95 -4.17
C GLY A 178 -6.96 1.23 -3.34
N ALA A 179 -7.09 -0.09 -3.20
CA ALA A 179 -6.06 -0.87 -2.55
C ALA A 179 -4.77 -0.51 -3.28
N GLN A 180 -3.73 -0.08 -2.54
CA GLN A 180 -2.43 0.23 -3.11
C GLN A 180 -2.07 -0.91 -4.08
N PRO A 181 -1.44 -0.63 -5.24
CA PRO A 181 -1.10 -1.64 -6.23
C PRO A 181 0.07 -2.54 -5.75
N ILE A 182 0.14 -2.81 -4.43
CA ILE A 182 1.20 -3.55 -3.75
C ILE A 182 0.74 -4.98 -3.45
N GLY A 183 1.65 -5.91 -3.69
CA GLY A 183 1.65 -7.28 -3.17
C GLY A 183 2.96 -7.57 -2.44
N VAL A 184 3.06 -8.78 -1.90
CA VAL A 184 4.30 -9.27 -1.27
C VAL A 184 4.56 -10.70 -1.72
N CYS A 185 5.81 -11.00 -2.09
CA CYS A 185 6.24 -12.35 -2.45
C CYS A 185 6.31 -13.24 -1.21
N TYR A 186 5.64 -14.39 -1.25
CA TYR A 186 5.73 -15.40 -0.20
C TYR A 186 6.76 -16.47 -0.59
N GLY A 187 8.03 -16.12 -0.34
CA GLY A 187 9.15 -17.07 -0.39
C GLY A 187 9.05 -18.10 0.74
N ARG A 188 9.44 -19.34 0.44
CA ARG A 188 9.32 -20.49 1.36
C ARG A 188 10.63 -21.27 1.51
N ASN A 189 11.75 -20.70 1.09
CA ASN A 189 13.07 -21.31 1.24
C ASN A 189 13.62 -21.09 2.67
N GLY A 190 12.92 -21.65 3.65
CA GLY A 190 13.34 -21.68 5.05
C GLY A 190 12.67 -22.79 5.84
N ASP A 191 13.27 -23.22 6.95
CA ASP A 191 12.73 -24.28 7.83
C ASP A 191 12.16 -23.82 9.16
N ASN A 192 12.14 -22.51 9.37
CA ASN A 192 11.61 -21.88 10.57
C ASN A 192 10.38 -21.00 10.28
N LEU A 193 9.80 -21.09 9.09
CA LEU A 193 8.70 -20.26 8.62
C LEU A 193 7.34 -20.69 9.23
N PRO A 194 6.38 -19.76 9.43
CA PRO A 194 5.04 -20.09 9.89
C PRO A 194 4.29 -20.98 8.89
N PRO A 195 3.30 -21.76 9.36
CA PRO A 195 2.42 -22.52 8.47
C PRO A 195 1.59 -21.58 7.59
N PRO A 196 1.20 -21.99 6.36
CA PRO A 196 0.54 -21.11 5.39
C PRO A 196 -0.72 -20.40 5.90
N ALA A 197 -1.53 -21.03 6.74
CA ALA A 197 -2.72 -20.41 7.33
C ALA A 197 -2.39 -19.18 8.19
N GLN A 198 -1.27 -19.22 8.94
CA GLN A 198 -0.81 -18.07 9.72
C GLN A 198 -0.24 -16.99 8.80
N VAL A 199 0.43 -17.37 7.71
CA VAL A 199 0.91 -16.42 6.71
C VAL A 199 -0.25 -15.68 6.04
N VAL A 200 -1.28 -16.39 5.60
CA VAL A 200 -2.49 -15.77 5.02
C VAL A 200 -3.18 -14.84 6.03
N ALA A 201 -3.25 -15.24 7.31
CA ALA A 201 -3.77 -14.37 8.37
C ALA A 201 -2.91 -13.10 8.54
N LEU A 202 -1.58 -13.22 8.47
CA LEU A 202 -0.66 -12.10 8.54
C LEU A 202 -0.86 -11.15 7.35
N TYR A 203 -0.93 -11.65 6.12
CA TYR A 203 -1.25 -10.85 4.92
C TYR A 203 -2.52 -10.02 5.12
N ARG A 204 -3.59 -10.65 5.61
CA ARG A 204 -4.85 -9.96 5.89
C ARG A 204 -4.72 -8.91 7.00
N SER A 205 -4.00 -9.22 8.07
CA SER A 205 -3.77 -8.28 9.18
C SER A 205 -2.98 -7.04 8.77
N GLN A 206 -2.13 -7.18 7.74
CA GLN A 206 -1.31 -6.11 7.19
C GLN A 206 -1.97 -5.41 5.98
N ASN A 207 -3.22 -5.75 5.64
CA ASN A 207 -3.92 -5.25 4.45
C ASN A 207 -3.19 -5.53 3.12
N ILE A 208 -2.42 -6.61 3.06
CA ILE A 208 -1.73 -7.03 1.83
C ILE A 208 -2.70 -7.86 0.98
N GLY A 209 -3.18 -7.25 -0.10
CA GLY A 209 -4.20 -7.84 -0.98
C GLY A 209 -3.67 -8.74 -2.09
N ARG A 210 -2.35 -8.85 -2.29
CA ARG A 210 -1.74 -9.64 -3.37
C ARG A 210 -0.52 -10.42 -2.92
N MET A 211 -0.36 -11.62 -3.45
CA MET A 211 0.71 -12.56 -3.12
C MET A 211 1.32 -13.14 -4.39
N ARG A 212 2.63 -13.41 -4.37
CA ARG A 212 3.30 -14.27 -5.36
C ARG A 212 3.85 -15.50 -4.66
N ILE A 213 3.65 -16.69 -5.24
CA ILE A 213 4.29 -17.94 -4.80
C ILE A 213 5.03 -18.59 -5.97
N TYR A 214 6.16 -19.22 -5.66
CA TYR A 214 7.16 -19.68 -6.63
C TYR A 214 6.95 -21.12 -7.11
N ASP A 215 5.91 -21.77 -6.62
CA ASP A 215 5.54 -23.14 -6.94
C ASP A 215 4.06 -23.40 -6.55
N PRO A 216 3.39 -24.41 -7.13
CA PRO A 216 2.00 -24.75 -6.82
C PRO A 216 1.84 -25.53 -5.50
N ALA A 217 2.30 -24.91 -4.41
CA ALA A 217 2.22 -25.41 -3.06
C ALA A 217 0.77 -25.63 -2.61
N GLN A 218 0.34 -26.89 -2.57
CA GLN A 218 -1.06 -27.23 -2.31
C GLN A 218 -1.54 -26.70 -0.96
N GLU A 219 -0.71 -26.78 0.07
CA GLU A 219 -0.98 -26.27 1.41
C GLU A 219 -1.20 -24.74 1.44
N VAL A 220 -0.54 -24.00 0.55
CA VAL A 220 -0.72 -22.55 0.42
C VAL A 220 -2.00 -22.24 -0.34
N LEU A 221 -2.25 -22.95 -1.45
CA LEU A 221 -3.49 -22.83 -2.21
C LEU A 221 -4.72 -23.16 -1.35
N GLN A 222 -4.64 -24.18 -0.49
CA GLN A 222 -5.68 -24.49 0.47
C GLN A 222 -5.90 -23.36 1.49
N ALA A 223 -4.83 -22.80 2.05
CA ALA A 223 -4.92 -21.69 2.99
C ALA A 223 -5.47 -20.39 2.36
N LEU A 224 -5.29 -20.20 1.06
CA LEU A 224 -5.74 -19.02 0.33
C LEU A 224 -7.24 -19.04 -0.04
N ARG A 225 -7.93 -20.18 0.05
CA ARG A 225 -9.36 -20.28 -0.29
C ARG A 225 -10.19 -19.25 0.48
N GLY A 226 -10.97 -18.44 -0.25
CA GLY A 226 -11.84 -17.43 0.34
C GLY A 226 -11.11 -16.26 1.03
N SER A 227 -9.78 -16.15 0.90
CA SER A 227 -9.00 -15.06 1.51
C SER A 227 -9.16 -13.71 0.79
N ASN A 228 -9.62 -13.73 -0.46
CA ASN A 228 -9.66 -12.62 -1.41
C ASN A 228 -8.29 -12.03 -1.82
N ILE A 229 -7.17 -12.65 -1.45
CA ILE A 229 -5.82 -12.27 -1.87
C ILE A 229 -5.63 -12.68 -3.35
N GLU A 230 -5.26 -11.73 -4.21
CA GLU A 230 -4.90 -12.01 -5.61
C GLU A 230 -3.55 -12.72 -5.67
N LEU A 231 -3.42 -13.75 -6.53
CA LEU A 231 -2.24 -14.61 -6.58
C LEU A 231 -1.54 -14.54 -7.95
N ILE A 232 -0.22 -14.31 -7.93
CA ILE A 232 0.71 -14.78 -8.97
C ILE A 232 1.15 -16.20 -8.58
N LEU A 233 0.87 -17.16 -9.46
CA LEU A 233 1.26 -18.56 -9.31
C LEU A 233 2.34 -18.92 -10.33
N ASP A 234 3.55 -19.21 -9.88
CA ASP A 234 4.63 -19.57 -10.78
C ASP A 234 4.56 -21.05 -11.23
N VAL A 235 4.96 -21.29 -12.48
CA VAL A 235 5.40 -22.61 -12.96
C VAL A 235 6.92 -22.67 -12.72
N PRO A 236 7.42 -23.58 -11.87
CA PRO A 236 8.84 -23.70 -11.61
C PRO A 236 9.63 -24.05 -12.88
N ASN A 237 10.83 -23.47 -13.03
CA ASN A 237 11.69 -23.71 -14.20
C ASN A 237 11.91 -25.21 -14.52
N PRO A 238 12.13 -26.12 -13.54
CA PRO A 238 12.27 -27.55 -13.81
C PRO A 238 11.04 -28.21 -14.47
N ASN A 239 9.84 -27.65 -14.32
CA ASN A 239 8.62 -28.19 -14.92
C ASN A 239 8.39 -27.72 -16.37
N LEU A 240 9.15 -26.71 -16.84
CA LEU A 240 8.91 -26.10 -18.15
C LEU A 240 9.01 -27.10 -19.30
N GLN A 241 10.00 -28.01 -19.26
CA GLN A 241 10.22 -28.95 -20.36
C GLN A 241 9.05 -29.91 -20.56
N GLU A 242 8.50 -30.47 -19.48
CA GLU A 242 7.36 -31.37 -19.52
C GLU A 242 6.12 -30.64 -20.06
N LEU A 243 5.83 -29.47 -19.49
CA LEU A 243 4.66 -28.66 -19.86
C LEU A 243 4.75 -28.08 -21.28
N ALA A 244 5.96 -27.88 -21.79
CA ALA A 244 6.22 -27.51 -23.18
C ALA A 244 6.01 -28.67 -24.15
N SER A 245 6.40 -29.88 -23.75
CA SER A 245 6.45 -31.04 -24.64
C SER A 245 5.14 -31.82 -24.70
N ASP A 246 4.30 -31.73 -23.66
CA ASP A 246 3.02 -32.44 -23.57
C ASP A 246 1.88 -31.51 -23.13
N ALA A 247 0.95 -31.24 -24.05
CA ALA A 247 -0.23 -30.43 -23.77
C ALA A 247 -1.15 -31.09 -22.71
N SER A 248 -1.15 -32.42 -22.59
CA SER A 248 -1.91 -33.14 -21.56
C SER A 248 -1.32 -32.93 -20.17
N ALA A 249 0.01 -32.82 -20.07
CA ALA A 249 0.67 -32.44 -18.82
C ALA A 249 0.30 -31.02 -18.41
N ALA A 250 0.28 -30.06 -19.36
CA ALA A 250 -0.19 -28.70 -19.10
C ALA A 250 -1.67 -28.64 -18.66
N ALA A 251 -2.55 -29.41 -19.32
CA ALA A 251 -3.95 -29.53 -18.92
C ALA A 251 -4.09 -30.10 -17.50
N THR A 252 -3.32 -31.14 -17.17
CA THR A 252 -3.29 -31.75 -15.83
C THR A 252 -2.77 -30.77 -14.77
N TRP A 253 -1.75 -29.98 -15.11
CA TRP A 253 -1.22 -28.94 -14.23
C TRP A 253 -2.29 -27.87 -13.93
N VAL A 254 -3.02 -27.40 -14.95
CA VAL A 254 -4.12 -26.43 -14.78
C VAL A 254 -5.28 -27.03 -13.99
N GLU A 255 -5.66 -28.29 -14.25
CA GLU A 255 -6.69 -28.97 -13.46
C GLU A 255 -6.30 -29.00 -11.97
N THR A 256 -5.09 -29.47 -11.70
CA THR A 256 -4.59 -29.73 -10.35
C THR A 256 -4.39 -28.45 -9.55
N ASN A 257 -3.81 -27.43 -10.16
CA ASN A 257 -3.32 -26.25 -9.44
C ASN A 257 -4.21 -25.02 -9.58
N VAL A 258 -5.15 -25.03 -10.53
CA VAL A 258 -6.06 -23.91 -10.81
C VAL A 258 -7.51 -24.33 -10.62
N ARG A 259 -8.01 -25.30 -11.40
CA ARG A 259 -9.46 -25.65 -11.38
C ARG A 259 -9.90 -26.29 -10.07
N ASN A 260 -9.03 -27.05 -9.40
CA ASN A 260 -9.31 -27.59 -8.07
C ASN A 260 -9.38 -26.53 -6.97
N PHE A 261 -9.00 -25.28 -7.26
CA PHE A 261 -8.96 -24.16 -6.33
C PHE A 261 -9.80 -22.96 -6.82
N PRO A 262 -11.11 -23.13 -7.10
CA PRO A 262 -11.95 -22.05 -7.63
C PRO A 262 -12.12 -20.88 -6.66
N ASP A 263 -11.89 -21.10 -5.36
CA ASP A 263 -11.99 -20.10 -4.29
C ASP A 263 -10.67 -19.31 -4.08
N VAL A 264 -9.62 -19.62 -4.84
CA VAL A 264 -8.34 -18.89 -4.84
C VAL A 264 -8.35 -17.90 -6.00
N ARG A 265 -8.07 -16.62 -5.73
CA ARG A 265 -8.08 -15.56 -6.75
C ARG A 265 -6.76 -15.53 -7.52
N ILE A 266 -6.51 -16.58 -8.29
CA ILE A 266 -5.37 -16.62 -9.22
C ILE A 266 -5.59 -15.54 -10.29
N LYS A 267 -4.63 -14.63 -10.41
CA LYS A 267 -4.69 -13.50 -11.34
C LYS A 267 -3.69 -13.69 -12.47
N TYR A 268 -2.49 -14.15 -12.14
CA TYR A 268 -1.44 -14.41 -13.10
C TYR A 268 -0.86 -15.81 -12.90
N ILE A 269 -0.52 -16.47 -14.00
CA ILE A 269 0.38 -17.62 -14.01
C ILE A 269 1.70 -17.17 -14.61
N ALA A 270 2.78 -17.20 -13.84
CA ALA A 270 4.12 -16.85 -14.29
C ALA A 270 4.85 -18.11 -14.75
N VAL A 271 4.89 -18.35 -16.06
CA VAL A 271 5.52 -19.54 -16.65
C VAL A 271 7.03 -19.33 -16.73
N GLY A 272 7.74 -19.80 -15.71
CA GLY A 272 9.17 -19.59 -15.54
C GLY A 272 9.51 -18.28 -14.85
N ASN A 273 10.64 -18.28 -14.14
CA ASN A 273 11.19 -17.15 -13.40
C ASN A 273 12.66 -16.94 -13.76
N GLU A 274 13.00 -15.74 -14.22
CA GLU A 274 14.35 -15.31 -14.62
C GLU A 274 15.04 -16.26 -15.61
N VAL A 275 14.27 -16.82 -16.55
CA VAL A 275 14.85 -17.64 -17.62
C VAL A 275 15.59 -16.72 -18.60
N SER A 276 16.89 -16.97 -18.78
CA SER A 276 17.74 -16.22 -19.69
C SER A 276 18.83 -17.11 -20.31
N PRO A 277 19.29 -16.79 -21.54
CA PRO A 277 20.41 -17.47 -22.17
C PRO A 277 21.69 -17.46 -21.34
N ALA A 278 21.90 -16.43 -20.51
CA ALA A 278 23.12 -16.28 -19.72
C ALA A 278 23.15 -17.11 -18.43
N LYS A 279 22.00 -17.31 -17.75
CA LYS A 279 21.94 -17.96 -16.43
C LYS A 279 21.51 -19.42 -16.50
N ASN A 280 20.56 -19.76 -17.37
CA ASN A 280 19.84 -21.04 -17.32
C ASN A 280 19.32 -21.42 -18.72
N GLN A 281 20.24 -21.39 -19.69
CA GLN A 281 20.00 -21.65 -21.11
C GLN A 281 19.17 -22.92 -21.38
N GLN A 282 19.31 -23.95 -20.55
CA GLN A 282 18.56 -25.21 -20.68
C GLN A 282 17.04 -25.04 -20.64
N TYR A 283 16.51 -23.94 -20.08
CA TYR A 283 15.08 -23.70 -19.99
C TYR A 283 14.52 -22.79 -21.09
N VAL A 284 15.39 -22.07 -21.82
CA VAL A 284 15.00 -21.02 -22.79
C VAL A 284 14.06 -21.55 -23.87
N SER A 285 14.34 -22.74 -24.41
CA SER A 285 13.51 -23.36 -25.46
C SER A 285 12.13 -23.83 -24.98
N PHE A 286 11.89 -23.88 -23.67
CA PHE A 286 10.67 -24.45 -23.08
C PHE A 286 9.68 -23.40 -22.58
N VAL A 287 10.12 -22.17 -22.28
CA VAL A 287 9.23 -21.12 -21.74
C VAL A 287 8.06 -20.86 -22.68
N PHE A 288 8.33 -20.53 -23.95
CA PHE A 288 7.27 -20.12 -24.86
C PHE A 288 6.28 -21.26 -25.18
N PRO A 289 6.69 -22.49 -25.52
CA PRO A 289 5.74 -23.59 -25.71
C PRO A 289 4.96 -23.93 -24.43
N ALA A 290 5.58 -23.88 -23.25
CA ALA A 290 4.87 -24.08 -21.99
C ALA A 290 3.79 -22.99 -21.76
N MET A 291 4.10 -21.72 -22.06
CA MET A 291 3.11 -20.64 -22.01
C MET A 291 1.93 -20.91 -22.94
N GLN A 292 2.17 -21.37 -24.17
CA GLN A 292 1.12 -21.69 -25.14
C GLN A 292 0.22 -22.83 -24.65
N ASN A 293 0.81 -23.90 -24.10
CA ASN A 293 0.07 -25.04 -23.59
C ASN A 293 -0.75 -24.69 -22.34
N ILE A 294 -0.15 -23.97 -21.38
CA ILE A 294 -0.86 -23.49 -20.18
C ILE A 294 -2.00 -22.53 -20.55
N TYR A 295 -1.76 -21.58 -21.46
CA TYR A 295 -2.81 -20.68 -21.93
C TYR A 295 -3.95 -21.43 -22.63
N SER A 296 -3.62 -22.41 -23.47
CA SER A 296 -4.64 -23.24 -24.14
C SER A 296 -5.49 -24.02 -23.12
N ALA A 297 -4.88 -24.55 -22.06
CA ALA A 297 -5.59 -25.21 -20.97
C ALA A 297 -6.47 -24.24 -20.16
N ILE A 298 -6.00 -23.02 -19.90
CA ILE A 298 -6.79 -21.95 -19.24
C ILE A 298 -7.99 -21.54 -20.10
N VAL A 299 -7.81 -21.40 -21.42
CA VAL A 299 -8.90 -21.12 -22.37
C VAL A 299 -9.90 -22.27 -22.41
N ALA A 300 -9.43 -23.52 -22.46
CA ALA A 300 -10.30 -24.71 -22.43
C ALA A 300 -11.11 -24.80 -21.13
N ALA A 301 -10.58 -24.27 -20.02
CA ALA A 301 -11.27 -24.15 -18.76
C ALA A 301 -12.25 -22.95 -18.68
N GLY A 302 -12.26 -22.06 -19.68
CA GLY A 302 -13.06 -20.83 -19.68
C GLY A 302 -12.57 -19.76 -18.70
N LEU A 303 -11.27 -19.78 -18.34
CA LEU A 303 -10.68 -18.93 -17.31
C LEU A 303 -9.81 -17.78 -17.87
N GLN A 304 -9.66 -17.66 -19.18
CA GLN A 304 -8.75 -16.70 -19.84
C GLN A 304 -9.03 -15.22 -19.52
N ASP A 305 -10.28 -14.89 -19.20
CA ASP A 305 -10.67 -13.51 -18.83
C ASP A 305 -10.34 -13.18 -17.37
N GLN A 306 -10.11 -14.20 -16.55
CA GLN A 306 -9.81 -14.10 -15.12
C GLN A 306 -8.32 -14.31 -14.81
N ILE A 307 -7.68 -15.23 -15.54
CA ILE A 307 -6.30 -15.67 -15.30
C ILE A 307 -5.45 -15.37 -16.53
N ARG A 308 -4.47 -14.48 -16.36
CA ARG A 308 -3.56 -14.08 -17.44
C ARG A 308 -2.26 -14.90 -17.35
N VAL A 309 -1.81 -15.45 -18.47
CA VAL A 309 -0.58 -16.26 -18.54
C VAL A 309 0.57 -15.37 -19.02
N SER A 310 1.64 -15.31 -18.23
CA SER A 310 2.83 -14.52 -18.53
C SER A 310 4.11 -15.27 -18.16
N THR A 311 5.25 -14.60 -18.14
CA THR A 311 6.55 -15.09 -17.64
C THR A 311 7.24 -13.97 -16.87
N ALA A 312 8.05 -14.30 -15.87
CA ALA A 312 8.81 -13.34 -15.09
C ALA A 312 10.26 -13.26 -15.58
N ILE A 313 10.71 -12.07 -15.98
CA ILE A 313 12.10 -11.81 -16.41
C ILE A 313 12.84 -10.97 -15.38
N ASP A 314 14.17 -11.04 -15.39
CA ASP A 314 15.02 -10.09 -14.66
C ASP A 314 15.64 -9.05 -15.60
N THR A 315 16.11 -7.95 -15.05
CA THR A 315 16.66 -6.83 -15.86
C THR A 315 17.98 -7.15 -16.55
N GLY A 316 18.63 -8.28 -16.26
CA GLY A 316 19.84 -8.74 -16.94
C GLY A 316 19.65 -9.08 -18.43
N VAL A 317 18.40 -9.21 -18.89
CA VAL A 317 18.09 -9.36 -20.32
C VAL A 317 18.05 -8.03 -21.09
N VAL A 318 18.18 -6.89 -20.40
CA VAL A 318 18.20 -5.54 -21.00
C VAL A 318 19.62 -4.98 -20.98
N THR A 319 20.04 -4.41 -22.11
CA THR A 319 21.30 -3.68 -22.26
C THR A 319 21.03 -2.25 -22.75
N ASN A 320 22.06 -1.40 -22.78
CA ASN A 320 21.97 0.02 -23.10
C ASN A 320 20.89 0.74 -22.27
N SER A 321 20.76 0.38 -21.00
CA SER A 321 19.69 0.83 -20.11
C SER A 321 19.82 2.30 -19.66
N PHE A 322 20.92 2.98 -20.00
CA PHE A 322 21.12 4.41 -19.73
C PHE A 322 21.41 5.22 -21.02
N PRO A 323 20.69 6.34 -21.25
CA PRO A 323 19.45 6.71 -20.57
C PRO A 323 18.34 5.67 -20.85
N PRO A 324 17.25 5.63 -20.04
CA PRO A 324 16.20 4.61 -20.16
C PRO A 324 15.61 4.47 -21.57
N SER A 325 15.47 5.56 -22.34
CA SER A 325 15.03 5.52 -23.75
C SER A 325 15.86 4.58 -24.63
N ASN A 326 17.12 4.31 -24.27
CA ASN A 326 18.03 3.49 -25.04
C ASN A 326 17.89 2.00 -24.76
N GLY A 327 17.19 1.61 -23.68
CA GLY A 327 17.02 0.22 -23.27
C GLY A 327 16.60 -0.69 -24.44
N VAL A 328 17.28 -1.81 -24.58
CA VAL A 328 17.03 -2.81 -25.62
C VAL A 328 17.31 -4.20 -25.04
N PHE A 329 16.55 -5.22 -25.43
CA PHE A 329 16.91 -6.58 -25.06
C PHE A 329 18.26 -6.96 -25.67
N THR A 330 19.08 -7.71 -24.93
CA THR A 330 20.33 -8.26 -25.46
C THR A 330 20.03 -9.12 -26.69
N ASP A 331 20.99 -9.23 -27.62
CA ASP A 331 20.78 -9.97 -28.87
C ASP A 331 20.37 -11.43 -28.59
N ASP A 332 21.02 -12.08 -27.61
CA ASP A 332 20.69 -13.44 -27.21
C ASP A 332 19.28 -13.54 -26.62
N ALA A 333 18.86 -12.57 -25.79
CA ALA A 333 17.54 -12.59 -25.17
C ALA A 333 16.41 -12.26 -26.16
N ARG A 334 16.69 -11.40 -27.13
CA ARG A 334 15.71 -10.94 -28.11
C ARG A 334 15.11 -12.09 -28.91
N SER A 335 15.92 -13.10 -29.25
CA SER A 335 15.47 -14.27 -30.02
C SER A 335 14.34 -15.04 -29.33
N PHE A 336 14.38 -15.16 -28.00
CA PHE A 336 13.36 -15.88 -27.23
C PHE A 336 12.24 -14.96 -26.71
N LEU A 337 12.54 -13.69 -26.40
CA LEU A 337 11.56 -12.75 -25.85
C LEU A 337 10.59 -12.18 -26.88
N VAL A 338 11.01 -11.95 -28.14
CA VAL A 338 10.12 -11.34 -29.14
C VAL A 338 8.87 -12.19 -29.41
N PRO A 339 8.95 -13.53 -29.58
CA PRO A 339 7.76 -14.38 -29.68
C PRO A 339 6.85 -14.30 -28.44
N ILE A 340 7.44 -14.27 -27.24
CA ILE A 340 6.71 -14.14 -25.97
C ILE A 340 5.98 -12.79 -25.92
N ILE A 341 6.66 -11.69 -26.22
CA ILE A 341 6.10 -10.33 -26.24
C ILE A 341 4.89 -10.24 -27.17
N ARG A 342 4.99 -10.81 -28.38
CA ARG A 342 3.86 -10.86 -29.33
C ARG A 342 2.70 -11.67 -28.77
N PHE A 343 2.97 -12.83 -28.19
CA PHE A 343 1.95 -13.65 -27.56
C PHE A 343 1.26 -12.95 -26.38
N LEU A 344 2.01 -12.20 -25.56
CA LEU A 344 1.46 -11.37 -24.49
C LEU A 344 0.53 -10.30 -25.04
N ALA A 345 0.92 -9.63 -26.12
CA ALA A 345 0.16 -8.54 -26.72
C ALA A 345 -1.10 -9.02 -27.45
N ASP A 346 -0.97 -10.07 -28.27
CA ASP A 346 -1.99 -10.47 -29.24
C ASP A 346 -2.94 -11.54 -28.69
N ASN A 347 -2.46 -12.44 -27.84
CA ASN A 347 -3.20 -13.62 -27.41
C ASN A 347 -3.66 -13.51 -25.96
N SER A 348 -2.72 -13.56 -25.02
CA SER A 348 -3.07 -13.62 -23.59
C SER A 348 -3.51 -12.28 -23.01
N ARG A 349 -3.19 -11.17 -23.72
CA ARG A 349 -3.38 -9.78 -23.25
C ARG A 349 -2.78 -9.58 -21.85
N ALA A 350 -1.75 -10.35 -21.50
CA ALA A 350 -1.17 -10.36 -20.18
C ALA A 350 -0.05 -9.29 -20.08
N PRO A 351 0.17 -8.71 -18.90
CA PRO A 351 1.36 -7.90 -18.68
C PRO A 351 2.62 -8.78 -18.74
N LEU A 352 3.78 -8.16 -19.00
CA LEU A 352 5.07 -8.82 -18.73
C LEU A 352 5.39 -8.67 -17.24
N LEU A 353 5.81 -9.77 -16.59
CA LEU A 353 6.28 -9.73 -15.21
C LEU A 353 7.78 -9.45 -15.20
N VAL A 354 8.21 -8.50 -14.38
CA VAL A 354 9.61 -8.06 -14.32
C VAL A 354 10.08 -7.96 -12.87
N ASN A 355 11.17 -8.63 -12.54
CA ASN A 355 11.86 -8.50 -11.28
C ASN A 355 12.82 -7.29 -11.36
N ILE A 356 12.62 -6.28 -10.52
CA ILE A 356 13.37 -5.00 -10.55
C ILE A 356 14.04 -4.77 -9.20
N TYR A 357 15.37 -4.63 -9.20
CA TYR A 357 16.14 -4.44 -7.98
C TYR A 357 17.17 -3.31 -8.11
N PRO A 358 16.81 -2.08 -7.73
CA PRO A 358 17.76 -0.97 -7.61
C PRO A 358 18.95 -1.29 -6.69
N TYR A 359 18.74 -2.13 -5.68
CA TYR A 359 19.78 -2.61 -4.77
C TYR A 359 20.99 -3.21 -5.52
N PHE A 360 20.76 -4.13 -6.46
CA PHE A 360 21.87 -4.77 -7.19
C PHE A 360 22.61 -3.79 -8.10
N ALA A 361 21.91 -2.81 -8.67
CA ALA A 361 22.55 -1.74 -9.45
C ALA A 361 23.44 -0.84 -8.58
N ILE A 362 22.97 -0.46 -7.37
CA ILE A 362 23.77 0.31 -6.40
C ILE A 362 25.03 -0.45 -5.97
N LEU A 363 24.94 -1.77 -5.79
CA LEU A 363 26.13 -2.57 -5.48
C LEU A 363 27.10 -2.70 -6.66
N GLY A 364 26.57 -2.76 -7.88
CA GLY A 364 27.34 -2.97 -9.10
C GLY A 364 28.07 -1.72 -9.61
N ASP A 365 27.60 -0.52 -9.27
CA ASP A 365 28.19 0.75 -9.72
C ASP A 365 28.32 1.76 -8.58
N GLN A 366 29.57 2.00 -8.14
CA GLN A 366 29.87 2.94 -7.05
C GLN A 366 29.61 4.41 -7.40
N ASN A 367 29.39 4.74 -8.68
CA ASN A 367 29.03 6.10 -9.10
C ASN A 367 27.54 6.40 -8.86
N LEU A 368 26.70 5.38 -8.70
CA LEU A 368 25.30 5.58 -8.39
C LEU A 368 25.14 5.97 -6.92
N LYS A 369 24.45 7.07 -6.68
CA LYS A 369 24.16 7.54 -5.33
C LYS A 369 23.17 6.61 -4.65
N LEU A 370 23.44 6.23 -3.41
CA LEU A 370 22.50 5.47 -2.59
C LEU A 370 21.12 6.15 -2.51
N SER A 371 21.08 7.49 -2.44
CA SER A 371 19.83 8.27 -2.41
C SER A 371 18.97 8.08 -3.67
N TYR A 372 19.60 7.84 -4.81
CA TYR A 372 18.92 7.54 -6.07
C TYR A 372 18.27 6.15 -6.04
N GLY A 373 18.93 5.17 -5.41
CA GLY A 373 18.39 3.83 -5.18
C GLY A 373 17.27 3.79 -4.12
N LEU A 374 17.31 4.67 -3.12
CA LEU A 374 16.38 4.68 -1.98
C LEU A 374 15.18 5.64 -2.12
N PHE A 375 14.99 6.27 -3.29
CA PHE A 375 13.97 7.30 -3.52
C PHE A 375 14.11 8.55 -2.62
N THR A 376 15.32 8.87 -2.14
CA THR A 376 15.54 10.00 -1.21
C THR A 376 16.24 11.19 -1.87
N ASN A 377 16.34 11.20 -3.20
CA ASN A 377 16.82 12.36 -3.94
C ASN A 377 15.84 13.54 -3.78
N SER A 378 16.33 14.71 -3.37
CA SER A 378 15.51 15.93 -3.27
C SER A 378 15.23 16.58 -4.63
N GLU A 379 16.13 16.39 -5.58
CA GLU A 379 16.07 16.91 -6.94
C GLU A 379 16.17 15.76 -7.96
N PRO A 380 15.73 15.96 -9.21
CA PRO A 380 15.98 14.99 -10.28
C PRO A 380 17.45 14.59 -10.41
N GLU A 381 17.72 13.31 -10.67
CA GLU A 381 19.08 12.82 -10.92
C GLU A 381 19.54 13.23 -12.33
N PHE A 382 18.67 13.06 -13.33
CA PHE A 382 18.93 13.50 -14.71
C PHE A 382 17.63 13.62 -15.52
N THR A 383 17.74 14.24 -16.69
CA THR A 383 16.72 14.25 -17.74
C THR A 383 17.21 13.38 -18.90
N ASP A 384 16.41 12.41 -19.32
CA ASP A 384 16.69 11.54 -20.45
C ASP A 384 16.66 12.34 -21.77
N PRO A 385 17.78 12.45 -22.50
CA PRO A 385 17.86 13.25 -23.73
C PRO A 385 17.06 12.66 -24.90
N GLY A 386 16.68 11.38 -24.85
CA GLY A 386 15.94 10.71 -25.92
C GLY A 386 14.45 11.04 -25.93
N ASN A 387 13.88 11.42 -24.78
CA ASN A 387 12.44 11.64 -24.62
C ASN A 387 12.07 12.81 -23.66
N ASN A 388 13.05 13.48 -23.06
CA ASN A 388 12.90 14.54 -22.06
C ASN A 388 12.18 14.12 -20.77
N LEU A 389 12.13 12.82 -20.46
CA LEU A 389 11.61 12.32 -19.20
C LEU A 389 12.62 12.54 -18.08
N VAL A 390 12.12 12.93 -16.91
CA VAL A 390 12.93 13.31 -15.75
C VAL A 390 12.91 12.17 -14.74
N TYR A 391 14.08 11.68 -14.35
CA TYR A 391 14.21 10.55 -13.43
C TYR A 391 14.80 11.01 -12.09
N GLN A 392 14.05 10.80 -11.01
CA GLN A 392 14.46 11.14 -9.65
C GLN A 392 14.89 9.93 -8.83
N ASN A 393 14.47 8.72 -9.22
CA ASN A 393 14.82 7.47 -8.55
C ASN A 393 15.20 6.39 -9.58
N LEU A 394 16.03 5.45 -9.13
CA LEU A 394 16.59 4.40 -9.96
C LEU A 394 15.56 3.34 -10.37
N PHE A 395 14.53 3.11 -9.55
CA PHE A 395 13.45 2.18 -9.86
C PHE A 395 12.72 2.58 -11.15
N ASP A 396 12.34 3.85 -11.29
CA ASP A 396 11.69 4.39 -12.49
C ASP A 396 12.60 4.28 -13.71
N ALA A 397 13.89 4.58 -13.57
CA ALA A 397 14.83 4.50 -14.68
C ALA A 397 15.03 3.05 -15.15
N ILE A 398 15.10 2.08 -14.23
CA ILE A 398 15.18 0.67 -14.58
C ILE A 398 13.89 0.22 -15.26
N LEU A 399 12.72 0.53 -14.69
CA LEU A 399 11.41 0.18 -15.26
C LEU A 399 11.24 0.74 -16.67
N ASP A 400 11.53 2.02 -16.86
CA ASP A 400 11.37 2.69 -18.15
C ASP A 400 12.42 2.23 -19.18
N SER A 401 13.56 1.69 -18.74
CA SER A 401 14.51 1.02 -19.64
C SER A 401 13.95 -0.29 -20.20
N VAL A 402 13.16 -1.03 -19.41
CA VAL A 402 12.45 -2.23 -19.90
C VAL A 402 11.33 -1.83 -20.85
N TYR A 403 10.58 -0.76 -20.56
CA TYR A 403 9.63 -0.21 -21.52
C TYR A 403 10.30 0.24 -22.83
N GLY A 404 11.47 0.87 -22.76
CA GLY A 404 12.27 1.21 -23.94
C GLY A 404 12.66 -0.02 -24.76
N ALA A 405 12.98 -1.14 -24.09
CA ALA A 405 13.28 -2.40 -24.76
C ALA A 405 12.04 -3.04 -25.40
N LEU A 406 10.90 -3.03 -24.69
CA LEU A 406 9.62 -3.50 -25.19
C LEU A 406 9.19 -2.77 -26.46
N GLU A 407 9.30 -1.44 -26.49
CA GLU A 407 8.98 -0.63 -27.67
C GLU A 407 9.78 -1.06 -28.90
N LYS A 408 11.09 -1.27 -28.74
CA LYS A 408 11.97 -1.74 -29.82
C LYS A 408 11.73 -3.20 -30.23
N ALA A 409 11.15 -4.00 -29.35
CA ALA A 409 10.76 -5.37 -29.60
C ALA A 409 9.34 -5.53 -30.19
N GLY A 410 8.60 -4.43 -30.37
CA GLY A 410 7.23 -4.43 -30.89
C GLY A 410 6.15 -4.64 -29.82
N GLY A 411 6.49 -4.49 -28.53
CA GLY A 411 5.60 -4.63 -27.38
C GLY A 411 5.18 -3.31 -26.73
N SER A 412 5.06 -2.21 -27.49
CA SER A 412 4.79 -0.87 -26.95
C SER A 412 3.50 -0.73 -26.13
N GLY A 413 2.51 -1.60 -26.39
CA GLY A 413 1.24 -1.63 -25.66
C GLY A 413 1.23 -2.53 -24.43
N LEU A 414 2.31 -3.25 -24.14
CA LEU A 414 2.36 -4.16 -22.99
C LEU A 414 2.51 -3.38 -21.68
N GLU A 415 1.73 -3.78 -20.69
CA GLU A 415 1.91 -3.35 -19.31
C GLU A 415 3.01 -4.18 -18.64
N ILE A 416 3.65 -3.61 -17.62
CA ILE A 416 4.61 -4.30 -16.77
C ILE A 416 3.97 -4.44 -15.39
N VAL A 417 4.01 -5.66 -14.85
CA VAL A 417 3.84 -5.92 -13.42
C VAL A 417 5.23 -6.13 -12.84
N VAL A 418 5.60 -5.35 -11.82
CA VAL A 418 6.85 -5.56 -11.11
C VAL A 418 6.66 -6.74 -10.16
N SER A 419 7.09 -7.92 -10.59
CA SER A 419 6.80 -9.18 -9.91
C SER A 419 7.71 -9.45 -8.72
N GLU A 420 8.80 -8.69 -8.59
CA GLU A 420 9.67 -8.61 -7.42
C GLU A 420 10.36 -7.26 -7.35
N SER A 421 10.49 -6.73 -6.13
CA SER A 421 11.37 -5.62 -5.84
C SER A 421 11.65 -5.55 -4.34
N GLY A 422 12.89 -5.33 -3.91
CA GLY A 422 13.23 -5.35 -2.49
C GLY A 422 14.65 -4.91 -2.18
N TRP A 423 14.95 -4.82 -0.89
CA TRP A 423 16.26 -4.44 -0.38
C TRP A 423 16.59 -5.23 0.90
N PRO A 424 17.75 -5.90 0.97
CA PRO A 424 18.09 -6.74 2.11
C PRO A 424 18.48 -5.93 3.33
N SER A 425 18.15 -6.43 4.52
CA SER A 425 18.35 -5.75 5.80
C SER A 425 19.69 -6.08 6.49
N ALA A 426 20.42 -7.07 5.99
CA ALA A 426 21.73 -7.48 6.48
C ALA A 426 22.54 -8.22 5.39
N GLY A 427 23.82 -8.44 5.64
CA GLY A 427 24.71 -9.29 4.82
C GLY A 427 25.84 -8.54 4.10
N ASN A 428 25.75 -7.21 3.96
CA ASN A 428 26.84 -6.36 3.51
C ASN A 428 26.67 -4.91 4.00
N ARG A 429 27.50 -3.99 3.49
CA ARG A 429 27.51 -2.56 3.89
C ARG A 429 26.22 -1.80 3.55
N GLU A 430 25.62 -2.06 2.40
CA GLU A 430 24.43 -1.32 1.94
C GLU A 430 23.11 -2.04 2.32
N ALA A 431 23.21 -3.31 2.72
CA ALA A 431 22.14 -4.11 3.28
C ALA A 431 21.99 -3.84 4.78
N THR A 432 21.24 -2.80 5.13
CA THR A 432 20.96 -2.41 6.51
C THR A 432 19.46 -2.33 6.75
N VAL A 433 19.02 -2.50 8.00
CA VAL A 433 17.62 -2.34 8.41
C VAL A 433 17.07 -0.98 7.99
N ASP A 434 17.85 0.10 8.12
CA ASP A 434 17.43 1.46 7.75
C ASP A 434 17.27 1.62 6.24
N ASN A 435 18.21 1.10 5.44
CA ASN A 435 18.10 1.15 3.98
C ASN A 435 16.94 0.29 3.48
N ALA A 436 16.76 -0.93 4.01
CA ALA A 436 15.66 -1.81 3.66
C ALA A 436 14.30 -1.22 3.98
N ARG A 437 14.14 -0.66 5.18
CA ARG A 437 12.92 0.07 5.58
C ARG A 437 12.65 1.25 4.65
N THR A 438 13.68 2.06 4.38
CA THR A 438 13.55 3.26 3.55
C THR A 438 13.15 2.90 2.12
N TYR A 439 13.83 1.92 1.52
CA TYR A 439 13.52 1.44 0.19
C TYR A 439 12.08 0.92 0.08
N ASN A 440 11.71 -0.06 0.92
CA ASN A 440 10.42 -0.71 0.81
C ASN A 440 9.25 0.25 1.13
N GLN A 441 9.40 1.13 2.13
CA GLN A 441 8.35 2.12 2.42
C GLN A 441 8.21 3.15 1.30
N ASN A 442 9.31 3.62 0.72
CA ASN A 442 9.26 4.58 -0.37
C ASN A 442 8.73 3.96 -1.66
N LEU A 443 9.07 2.70 -1.94
CA LEU A 443 8.50 1.94 -3.05
C LEU A 443 6.97 1.88 -2.92
N ILE A 444 6.45 1.48 -1.75
CA ILE A 444 5.00 1.44 -1.47
C ILE A 444 4.35 2.83 -1.70
N ASN A 445 5.00 3.89 -1.22
CA ASN A 445 4.48 5.26 -1.38
C ASN A 445 4.58 5.79 -2.83
N HIS A 446 5.42 5.18 -3.67
CA HIS A 446 5.74 5.64 -5.02
C HIS A 446 4.84 5.02 -6.07
N VAL A 447 4.64 3.69 -6.03
CA VAL A 447 4.07 2.91 -7.15
C VAL A 447 2.68 3.35 -7.60
N GLY A 448 1.88 3.99 -6.72
CA GLY A 448 0.57 4.55 -7.09
C GLY A 448 0.63 5.71 -8.10
N LYS A 449 1.81 6.31 -8.32
CA LYS A 449 2.03 7.49 -9.19
C LYS A 449 2.39 7.12 -10.63
N GLY A 450 2.86 5.89 -10.86
CA GLY A 450 3.51 5.50 -12.11
C GLY A 450 4.97 5.96 -12.19
N SER A 451 5.61 5.63 -13.31
CA SER A 451 6.93 6.11 -13.72
C SER A 451 6.82 7.35 -14.63
N PRO A 452 7.91 8.05 -14.98
CA PRO A 452 7.88 9.12 -15.97
C PRO A 452 7.20 8.71 -17.30
N LYS A 453 7.45 7.49 -17.81
CA LYS A 453 6.81 6.99 -19.04
C LYS A 453 5.37 6.52 -18.85
N THR A 454 4.99 6.16 -17.63
CA THR A 454 3.65 5.65 -17.30
C THR A 454 2.84 6.59 -16.39
N SER A 455 3.20 7.87 -16.37
CA SER A 455 2.69 8.87 -15.41
C SER A 455 1.18 8.81 -15.20
N GLY A 456 0.75 8.73 -13.93
CA GLY A 456 -0.64 8.65 -13.53
C GLY A 456 -1.25 7.25 -13.63
N ARG A 457 -0.49 6.23 -14.06
CA ARG A 457 -0.91 4.82 -14.04
C ARG A 457 -0.19 4.09 -12.91
N PRO A 458 -0.91 3.55 -11.91
CA PRO A 458 -0.30 2.76 -10.85
C PRO A 458 0.49 1.56 -11.39
N ILE A 459 1.65 1.29 -10.81
CA ILE A 459 2.49 0.14 -11.15
C ILE A 459 2.18 -0.99 -10.17
N GLU A 460 1.55 -2.06 -10.65
CA GLU A 460 1.38 -3.25 -9.81
C GLU A 460 2.74 -3.85 -9.45
N THR A 461 3.02 -3.93 -8.15
CA THR A 461 4.36 -4.21 -7.63
C THR A 461 4.32 -5.17 -6.46
N TYR A 462 5.19 -6.18 -6.45
CA TYR A 462 5.30 -7.18 -5.39
C TYR A 462 6.63 -7.01 -4.65
N VAL A 463 6.55 -6.70 -3.35
CA VAL A 463 7.74 -6.55 -2.51
C VAL A 463 8.35 -7.92 -2.23
N PHE A 464 9.64 -8.06 -2.49
CA PHE A 464 10.43 -9.25 -2.17
C PHE A 464 11.16 -9.04 -0.83
N ALA A 465 10.85 -9.76 0.25
CA ALA A 465 9.83 -10.80 0.39
C ALA A 465 9.15 -10.76 1.77
N MET A 466 8.17 -11.64 2.00
CA MET A 466 7.42 -11.69 3.26
C MET A 466 8.33 -12.01 4.46
N PHE A 467 9.23 -12.98 4.32
CA PHE A 467 10.06 -13.47 5.41
C PHE A 467 11.55 -13.50 5.05
N ASN A 468 12.40 -13.43 6.08
CA ASN A 468 13.80 -13.85 5.96
C ASN A 468 13.85 -15.37 5.73
N GLU A 469 14.55 -15.80 4.69
CA GLU A 469 14.56 -17.18 4.18
C GLU A 469 15.92 -17.84 4.46
N ASN A 470 16.03 -18.58 5.57
CA ASN A 470 17.30 -19.07 6.10
C ASN A 470 17.97 -20.20 5.29
N ARG A 471 17.31 -20.75 4.28
CA ARG A 471 17.87 -21.76 3.36
C ARG A 471 18.32 -21.18 2.01
N LYS A 472 18.21 -19.87 1.82
CA LYS A 472 18.87 -19.18 0.71
C LYS A 472 20.37 -19.03 0.97
N ASP A 473 21.11 -18.61 -0.06
CA ASP A 473 22.55 -18.42 0.01
C ASP A 473 22.96 -17.51 1.18
N PRO A 474 24.00 -17.86 1.96
CA PRO A 474 24.42 -17.07 3.11
C PRO A 474 24.77 -15.62 2.74
N GLY A 475 24.33 -14.67 3.58
CA GLY A 475 24.57 -13.25 3.36
C GLY A 475 23.27 -12.49 3.09
N THR A 476 23.21 -11.75 1.99
CA THR A 476 22.09 -10.82 1.72
C THR A 476 20.80 -11.54 1.36
N GLU A 477 20.90 -12.67 0.67
CA GLU A 477 19.76 -13.48 0.20
C GLU A 477 18.88 -14.01 1.34
N GLN A 478 19.44 -14.19 2.54
CA GLN A 478 18.69 -14.62 3.73
C GLN A 478 17.92 -13.47 4.42
N ASN A 479 18.11 -12.21 3.99
CA ASN A 479 17.74 -11.02 4.75
C ASN A 479 16.81 -10.04 4.01
N PHE A 480 16.09 -10.48 2.98
CA PHE A 480 15.10 -9.67 2.21
C PHE A 480 13.73 -9.54 2.90
N GLY A 481 13.50 -10.24 4.00
CA GLY A 481 12.21 -10.29 4.67
C GLY A 481 11.73 -8.96 5.23
N LEU A 482 10.44 -8.68 5.02
CA LEU A 482 9.70 -7.67 5.77
C LEU A 482 9.45 -8.10 7.22
N PHE A 483 9.26 -9.41 7.42
CA PHE A 483 9.02 -10.03 8.72
C PHE A 483 10.07 -11.10 9.02
N ASN A 484 10.35 -11.28 10.31
CA ASN A 484 11.07 -12.44 10.78
C ASN A 484 10.15 -13.68 10.72
N PRO A 485 10.71 -14.91 10.73
CA PRO A 485 9.91 -16.13 10.75
C PRO A 485 8.95 -16.24 11.95
N ASN A 486 9.20 -15.52 13.04
CA ASN A 486 8.27 -15.40 14.18
C ASN A 486 7.14 -14.37 13.98
N GLN A 487 6.95 -13.88 12.74
CA GLN A 487 5.96 -12.87 12.33
C GLN A 487 6.17 -11.46 12.91
N GLN A 488 7.26 -11.22 13.65
CA GLN A 488 7.61 -9.86 14.07
C GLN A 488 8.22 -9.10 12.89
N PRO A 489 7.84 -7.83 12.66
CA PRO A 489 8.43 -7.03 11.60
C PRO A 489 9.95 -6.89 11.80
N VAL A 490 10.73 -7.00 10.72
CA VAL A 490 12.16 -6.68 10.75
C VAL A 490 12.34 -5.16 10.96
N TYR A 491 11.45 -4.38 10.36
CA TYR A 491 11.32 -2.94 10.51
C TYR A 491 9.85 -2.52 10.34
N PRO A 492 9.42 -1.38 10.90
CA PRO A 492 8.07 -0.87 10.68
C PRO A 492 7.81 -0.61 9.19
N ILE A 493 6.69 -1.12 8.68
CA ILE A 493 6.25 -0.97 7.30
C ILE A 493 4.73 -0.74 7.28
N ASN A 494 4.25 0.15 6.42
CA ASN A 494 2.83 0.43 6.27
C ASN A 494 2.37 0.21 4.82
N PHE A 495 1.39 -0.68 4.66
CA PHE A 495 0.71 -1.00 3.39
C PHE A 495 -0.63 -0.24 3.22
N SER A 496 -1.10 0.44 4.26
CA SER A 496 -2.34 1.21 4.27
C SER A 496 -2.08 2.68 3.91
N SER A 497 -2.87 3.21 2.98
CA SER A 497 -2.85 4.62 2.57
C SER A 497 -3.41 5.55 3.64
#